data_AF-A0A2P8I4P5-F1
#
_entry.id   AF-A0A2P8I4P5-F1
#
_cell.length_a   1.000
_cell.length_b   1.000
_cell.length_c   1.000
_cell.angle_alpha   90.00
_cell.angle_beta   90.00
_cell.angle_gamma   90.00
#
_symmetry.space_group_name_H-M   'P 1'
#
loop_
_entity.id
_entity.type
_entity.pdbx_description
1 polymer ?
#
loop_
_entity_poly.entity_id
_entity_poly.type
_entity_poly.pdbx_seq_one_letter_code
_entity_poly.pdbx_strand_id
1 'polypeptide(L)'
;MFRGDHPDLNRTIGRALKLAMDLGHPRTGSEHLLAALATGPLTPDPLTADPTAAGLVAAVLARHGATPAAIRDAAHLAAPLGAGGAVDQAVLAPLGVDLGRLLGGTRALDRPARREPLLPFGAAKARRRSARLTPPLGLDAQAAYEASLRLALARREREHRPEHLALALTALDPGVAWVLKTAGVDREALLADLAATFPPPRRNPLLTVDRGIGHRVRHRDLVRRYERTTGRAVTSADALPALIRG
;
A
#
# COMPACT_ATOMS: atom_id res chain seq x y z
N MET A 1 20.26 -11.98 7.50
CA MET A 1 19.26 -12.69 6.68
C MET A 1 17.90 -12.02 6.87
N PHE A 2 17.10 -11.94 5.80
CA PHE A 2 15.74 -11.41 5.86
C PHE A 2 14.80 -12.46 6.49
N ARG A 3 13.94 -12.04 7.41
CA ARG A 3 13.11 -12.90 8.27
C ARG A 3 11.67 -13.07 7.78
N GLY A 4 11.27 -12.34 6.74
CA GLY A 4 9.90 -12.37 6.21
C GLY A 4 9.00 -11.30 6.83
N ASP A 5 7.70 -11.58 6.81
CA ASP A 5 6.66 -10.66 7.27
C ASP A 5 6.53 -10.68 8.79
N HIS A 6 6.51 -9.49 9.39
CA HIS A 6 6.28 -9.32 10.82
C HIS A 6 4.84 -9.72 11.18
N PRO A 7 4.57 -10.32 12.36
CA PRO A 7 3.23 -10.70 12.78
C PRO A 7 2.20 -9.54 12.70
N ASP A 8 2.62 -8.31 12.99
CA ASP A 8 1.74 -7.13 12.87
C ASP A 8 1.30 -6.84 11.44
N LEU A 9 2.16 -7.10 10.47
CA LEU A 9 1.81 -6.94 9.06
C LEU A 9 0.76 -7.99 8.66
N ASN A 10 0.95 -9.24 9.08
CA ASN A 10 -0.03 -10.31 8.83
C ASN A 10 -1.38 -10.00 9.47
N ARG A 11 -1.39 -9.47 10.71
CA ARG A 11 -2.61 -8.99 11.38
C ARG A 11 -3.27 -7.85 10.60
N THR A 12 -2.48 -6.91 10.09
CA THR A 12 -2.98 -5.80 9.25
C THR A 12 -3.66 -6.31 7.99
N ILE A 13 -3.05 -7.26 7.27
CA ILE A 13 -3.65 -7.86 6.07
C ILE A 13 -4.94 -8.61 6.41
N GLY A 14 -4.94 -9.40 7.50
CA GLY A 14 -6.15 -10.08 7.97
C GLY A 14 -7.30 -9.11 8.28
N ARG A 15 -7.00 -7.96 8.91
CA ARG A 15 -7.99 -6.89 9.14
C ARG A 15 -8.49 -6.27 7.85
N ALA A 16 -7.63 -6.04 6.86
CA ALA A 16 -8.04 -5.49 5.57
C ALA A 16 -8.99 -6.44 4.82
N LEU A 17 -8.69 -7.75 4.82
CA LEU A 17 -9.56 -8.79 4.25
C LEU A 17 -10.92 -8.80 4.95
N LYS A 18 -10.91 -8.79 6.29
CA LYS A 18 -12.14 -8.73 7.08
C LYS A 18 -12.96 -7.47 6.78
N LEU A 19 -12.31 -6.32 6.69
CA LEU A 19 -12.99 -5.07 6.38
C LEU A 19 -13.63 -5.12 4.99
N ALA A 20 -12.94 -5.64 3.97
CA ALA A 20 -13.52 -5.78 2.64
C ALA A 20 -14.76 -6.70 2.65
N MET A 21 -14.72 -7.80 3.42
CA MET A 21 -15.91 -8.66 3.63
C MET A 21 -17.05 -7.91 4.31
N ASP A 22 -16.76 -7.23 5.43
CA ASP A 22 -17.76 -6.53 6.23
C ASP A 22 -18.43 -5.39 5.44
N LEU A 23 -17.70 -4.77 4.50
CA LEU A 23 -18.23 -3.75 3.57
C LEU A 23 -18.94 -4.33 2.34
N GLY A 24 -18.95 -5.66 2.17
CA GLY A 24 -19.52 -6.32 1.00
C GLY A 24 -18.75 -6.06 -0.30
N HIS A 25 -17.49 -5.64 -0.20
CA HIS A 25 -16.66 -5.32 -1.36
C HIS A 25 -16.17 -6.61 -2.03
N PRO A 26 -16.18 -6.67 -3.38
CA PRO A 26 -15.85 -7.90 -4.13
C PRO A 26 -14.36 -8.27 -4.06
N ARG A 27 -13.52 -7.39 -3.53
CA ARG A 27 -12.07 -7.52 -3.43
C ARG A 27 -11.52 -6.65 -2.31
N THR A 28 -10.32 -7.00 -1.84
CA THR A 28 -9.54 -6.18 -0.91
C THR A 28 -8.61 -5.26 -1.71
N GLY A 29 -9.00 -3.99 -1.85
CA GLY A 29 -8.18 -2.91 -2.44
C GLY A 29 -7.24 -2.21 -1.45
N SER A 30 -6.43 -1.28 -1.97
CA SER A 30 -5.45 -0.49 -1.20
C SER A 30 -6.08 0.35 -0.09
N GLU A 31 -7.32 0.81 -0.28
CA GLU A 31 -8.13 1.51 0.71
C GLU A 31 -8.39 0.67 1.97
N HIS A 32 -8.54 -0.65 1.82
CA HIS A 32 -8.73 -1.55 2.96
C HIS A 32 -7.44 -1.77 3.73
N LEU A 33 -6.30 -1.83 3.02
CA LEU A 33 -4.98 -1.88 3.66
C LEU A 33 -4.71 -0.62 4.47
N LEU A 34 -5.03 0.56 3.90
CA LEU A 34 -4.90 1.84 4.60
C LEU A 34 -5.80 1.90 5.84
N ALA A 35 -7.07 1.50 5.72
CA ALA A 35 -8.00 1.45 6.86
C ALA A 35 -7.53 0.51 7.98
N ALA A 36 -6.97 -0.65 7.60
CA ALA A 36 -6.44 -1.62 8.54
C ALA A 36 -5.17 -1.14 9.26
N LEU A 37 -4.37 -0.29 8.62
CA LEU A 37 -3.24 0.41 9.23
C LEU A 37 -3.73 1.50 10.20
N ALA A 38 -4.70 2.32 9.79
CA ALA A 38 -5.27 3.39 10.61
C ALA A 38 -5.98 2.87 11.88
N THR A 39 -6.50 1.65 11.84
CA THR A 39 -7.15 1.01 13.01
C THR A 39 -6.12 0.66 14.09
N GLY A 40 -4.86 0.40 13.71
CA GLY A 40 -3.84 -0.04 14.66
C GLY A 40 -4.10 -1.44 15.25
N PRO A 41 -3.29 -1.87 16.23
CA PRO A 41 -3.52 -3.12 16.95
C PRO A 41 -4.76 -3.03 17.85
N LEU A 42 -5.57 -4.11 17.90
CA LEU A 42 -6.79 -4.19 18.72
C LEU A 42 -6.50 -4.27 20.22
N THR A 43 -5.30 -4.71 20.59
CA THR A 43 -4.82 -4.78 21.97
C THR A 43 -3.37 -4.31 22.00
N PRO A 44 -2.99 -3.40 22.93
CA PRO A 44 -1.60 -3.22 23.30
C PRO A 44 -1.03 -4.58 23.68
N ASP A 45 0.19 -4.92 23.24
CA ASP A 45 0.85 -6.11 23.75
C ASP A 45 1.11 -5.89 25.25
N PRO A 46 0.46 -6.66 26.15
CA PRO A 46 0.59 -6.44 27.59
C PRO A 46 2.02 -6.71 28.10
N LEU A 47 2.89 -7.30 27.27
CA LEU A 47 4.28 -7.60 27.60
C LEU A 47 5.27 -6.51 27.13
N THR A 48 4.83 -5.50 26.37
CA THR A 48 5.71 -4.42 25.92
C THR A 48 5.09 -3.05 26.18
N ALA A 49 5.71 -2.26 27.05
CA ALA A 49 5.32 -0.87 27.30
C ALA A 49 5.53 0.05 26.08
N ASP A 50 6.32 -0.38 25.09
CA ASP A 50 6.56 0.38 23.87
C ASP A 50 5.41 0.22 22.85
N PRO A 51 4.97 1.31 22.22
CA PRO A 51 3.99 1.23 21.15
C PRO A 51 4.55 0.40 19.99
N THR A 52 3.78 -0.61 19.55
CA THR A 52 4.15 -1.42 18.39
C THR A 52 4.28 -0.53 17.15
N ALA A 53 5.08 -0.96 16.15
CA ALA A 53 5.21 -0.21 14.91
C ALA A 53 3.85 0.04 14.23
N ALA A 54 2.92 -0.93 14.31
CA ALA A 54 1.54 -0.76 13.86
C ALA A 54 0.78 0.33 14.64
N GLY A 55 0.97 0.41 15.96
CA GLY A 55 0.38 1.46 16.79
C GLY A 55 0.92 2.84 16.46
N LEU A 56 2.23 2.94 16.23
CA LEU A 56 2.87 4.19 15.78
C LEU A 56 2.37 4.63 14.40
N VAL A 57 2.22 3.70 13.44
CA VAL A 57 1.63 4.02 12.13
C VAL A 57 0.22 4.57 12.29
N ALA A 58 -0.63 3.91 13.09
CA ALA A 58 -1.98 4.37 13.36
C ALA A 58 -2.01 5.77 14.00
N ALA A 59 -1.11 6.02 14.95
CA ALA A 59 -0.97 7.33 15.60
C ALA A 59 -0.55 8.44 14.64
N VAL A 60 0.38 8.16 13.71
CA VAL A 60 0.75 9.11 12.66
C VAL A 60 -0.44 9.36 11.72
N LEU A 61 -1.12 8.31 11.25
CA LEU A 61 -2.31 8.45 10.39
C LEU A 61 -3.40 9.31 11.06
N ALA A 62 -3.71 9.01 12.33
CA ALA A 62 -4.71 9.74 13.09
C ALA A 62 -4.37 11.23 13.27
N ARG A 63 -3.10 11.57 13.51
CA ARG A 63 -2.63 12.97 13.65
C ARG A 63 -2.88 13.82 12.41
N HIS A 64 -2.83 13.20 11.23
CA HIS A 64 -3.13 13.84 9.94
C HIS A 64 -4.60 13.74 9.53
N GLY A 65 -5.49 13.25 10.41
CA GLY A 65 -6.91 13.10 10.11
C GLY A 65 -7.28 11.84 9.32
N ALA A 66 -6.31 10.98 8.97
CA ALA A 66 -6.54 9.68 8.31
C ALA A 66 -7.06 8.63 9.31
N THR A 67 -8.20 8.93 9.94
CA THR A 67 -8.85 8.05 10.93
C THR A 67 -9.51 6.85 10.25
N PRO A 68 -9.74 5.74 10.99
CA PRO A 68 -10.46 4.58 10.45
C PRO A 68 -11.84 4.92 9.87
N ALA A 69 -12.56 5.86 10.49
CA ALA A 69 -13.86 6.30 10.03
C ALA A 69 -13.76 7.06 8.70
N ALA A 70 -12.90 8.08 8.63
CA ALA A 70 -12.72 8.88 7.42
C ALA A 70 -12.27 8.04 6.22
N ILE A 71 -11.36 7.08 6.43
CA ILE A 71 -10.91 6.16 5.38
C ILE A 71 -12.05 5.21 4.95
N ARG A 72 -12.86 4.73 5.91
CA ARG A 72 -14.01 3.85 5.59
C ARG A 72 -15.07 4.61 4.79
N ASP A 73 -15.37 5.84 5.14
CA ASP A 73 -16.33 6.68 4.40
C ASP A 73 -15.85 6.92 2.97
N ALA A 74 -14.56 7.23 2.78
CA ALA A 74 -13.96 7.32 1.46
C ALA A 74 -14.00 5.98 0.70
N ALA A 75 -13.76 4.85 1.38
CA ALA A 75 -13.84 3.53 0.76
C ALA A 75 -15.27 3.18 0.30
N HIS A 76 -16.30 3.60 1.06
CA HIS A 76 -17.69 3.48 0.65
C HIS A 76 -18.01 4.31 -0.60
N LEU A 77 -17.49 5.54 -0.68
CA LEU A 77 -17.65 6.39 -1.87
C LEU A 77 -16.97 5.82 -3.11
N ALA A 78 -15.90 5.04 -2.93
CA ALA A 78 -15.19 4.40 -4.03
C ALA A 78 -15.88 3.11 -4.52
N ALA A 79 -16.89 2.60 -3.81
CA ALA A 79 -17.63 1.43 -4.23
C ALA A 79 -18.43 1.68 -5.53
N PRO A 80 -18.65 0.64 -6.35
CA PRO A 80 -18.19 -0.74 -6.20
C PRO A 80 -16.78 -0.99 -6.74
N LEU A 81 -16.18 -0.01 -7.44
CA LEU A 81 -14.94 -0.21 -8.17
C LEU A 81 -13.69 -0.13 -7.28
N GLY A 82 -13.82 0.37 -6.05
CA GLY A 82 -12.70 0.63 -5.14
C GLY A 82 -11.90 1.85 -5.54
N ALA A 83 -10.93 2.23 -4.71
CA ALA A 83 -10.25 3.52 -4.84
C ALA A 83 -9.48 3.67 -6.17
N GLY A 84 -8.85 2.59 -6.66
CA GLY A 84 -8.21 2.60 -7.99
C GLY A 84 -9.20 2.83 -9.13
N GLY A 85 -10.43 2.31 -9.03
CA GLY A 85 -11.48 2.57 -10.02
C GLY A 85 -12.03 3.99 -9.95
N ALA A 86 -12.13 4.56 -8.73
CA ALA A 86 -12.50 5.96 -8.55
C ALA A 86 -11.46 6.91 -9.17
N VAL A 87 -10.18 6.56 -9.10
CA VAL A 87 -9.10 7.28 -9.81
C VAL A 87 -9.30 7.20 -11.31
N ASP A 88 -9.48 6.00 -11.86
CA ASP A 88 -9.68 5.83 -13.30
C ASP A 88 -10.91 6.61 -13.79
N GLN A 89 -11.99 6.61 -13.00
CA GLN A 89 -13.19 7.37 -13.31
C GLN A 89 -12.93 8.87 -13.33
N ALA A 90 -12.19 9.40 -12.35
CA ALA A 90 -11.83 10.81 -12.31
C ALA A 90 -10.93 11.23 -13.49
N VAL A 91 -10.03 10.35 -13.94
CA VAL A 91 -9.14 10.59 -15.10
C VAL A 91 -9.90 10.54 -16.42
N LEU A 92 -10.89 9.65 -16.55
CA LEU A 92 -11.62 9.41 -17.79
C LEU A 92 -12.84 10.32 -17.96
N ALA A 93 -13.42 10.83 -16.87
CA ALA A 93 -14.60 11.69 -16.92
C ALA A 93 -14.45 12.93 -17.84
N PRO A 94 -13.31 13.66 -17.85
CA PRO A 94 -13.11 14.78 -18.78
C PRO A 94 -13.12 14.40 -20.26
N LEU A 95 -12.89 13.12 -20.58
CA LEU A 95 -12.96 12.59 -21.94
C LEU A 95 -14.38 12.13 -22.34
N GLY A 96 -15.38 12.38 -21.49
CA GLY A 96 -16.77 11.94 -21.69
C GLY A 96 -16.97 10.44 -21.46
N VAL A 97 -16.00 9.76 -20.87
CA VAL A 97 -16.04 8.32 -20.62
C VAL A 97 -16.66 8.03 -19.25
N ASP A 98 -17.85 7.45 -19.26
CA ASP A 98 -18.53 6.95 -18.06
C ASP A 98 -18.18 5.47 -17.83
N LEU A 99 -17.24 5.21 -16.92
CA LEU A 99 -16.85 3.85 -16.53
C LEU A 99 -18.02 3.03 -15.95
N GLY A 100 -18.92 3.66 -15.20
CA GLY A 100 -20.06 2.98 -14.61
C GLY A 100 -20.99 2.44 -15.70
N ARG A 101 -21.25 3.26 -16.72
CA ARG A 101 -22.04 2.88 -17.89
C ARG A 101 -21.32 1.84 -18.76
N LEU A 102 -20.02 2.00 -19.00
CA LEU A 102 -19.23 1.08 -19.84
C LEU A 102 -19.11 -0.32 -19.24
N LEU A 103 -18.99 -0.42 -17.91
CA LEU A 103 -18.79 -1.70 -17.24
C LEU A 103 -20.12 -2.43 -17.02
N GLY A 104 -21.28 -1.80 -17.23
CA GLY A 104 -22.58 -2.47 -17.13
C GLY A 104 -22.81 -3.21 -15.80
N GLY A 105 -22.21 -2.74 -14.71
CA GLY A 105 -22.27 -3.40 -13.39
C GLY A 105 -21.19 -4.44 -13.11
N THR A 106 -20.20 -4.62 -14.00
CA THR A 106 -19.04 -5.49 -13.76
C THR A 106 -18.22 -4.94 -12.58
N ARG A 107 -18.05 -5.76 -11.54
CA ARG A 107 -17.56 -5.30 -10.21
C ARG A 107 -16.04 -5.21 -10.07
N ALA A 108 -15.26 -5.70 -11.04
CA ALA A 108 -13.80 -5.71 -10.96
C ALA A 108 -13.15 -5.36 -12.30
N LEU A 109 -12.26 -4.36 -12.27
CA LEU A 109 -11.49 -3.86 -13.41
C LEU A 109 -10.12 -4.54 -13.58
N ASP A 110 -9.79 -5.50 -12.71
CA ASP A 110 -8.47 -6.12 -12.73
C ASP A 110 -8.31 -6.98 -13.99
N ARG A 111 -7.60 -6.43 -14.98
CA ARG A 111 -7.18 -7.20 -16.15
C ARG A 111 -6.25 -8.32 -15.69
N PRO A 112 -6.31 -9.51 -16.31
CA PRO A 112 -5.23 -10.47 -16.16
C PRO A 112 -3.93 -9.81 -16.63
N ALA A 113 -2.92 -9.79 -15.77
CA ALA A 113 -1.61 -9.22 -16.10
C ALA A 113 -1.01 -9.94 -17.33
N ARG A 114 -0.24 -9.20 -18.15
CA ARG A 114 0.48 -9.77 -19.31
C ARG A 114 1.31 -11.00 -18.89
N ARG A 115 1.43 -11.98 -19.80
CA ARG A 115 2.18 -13.23 -19.61
C ARG A 115 3.58 -12.92 -19.07
N GLU A 116 3.90 -13.50 -17.92
CA GLU A 116 5.17 -13.27 -17.22
C GLU A 116 6.36 -13.71 -18.10
N PRO A 117 7.53 -13.05 -18.02
CA PRO A 117 8.77 -13.61 -18.54
C PRO A 117 8.99 -15.00 -17.94
N LEU A 118 9.58 -15.93 -18.69
CA LEU A 118 9.73 -17.36 -18.34
C LEU A 118 10.45 -17.65 -17.01
N LEU A 119 11.00 -16.64 -16.34
CA LEU A 119 11.70 -16.74 -15.06
C LEU A 119 11.30 -15.56 -14.15
N PRO A 120 10.24 -15.73 -13.34
CA PRO A 120 10.43 -15.56 -11.91
C PRO A 120 9.75 -16.71 -11.14
N PHE A 121 10.55 -17.48 -10.41
CA PHE A 121 10.03 -18.51 -9.52
C PHE A 121 9.12 -17.88 -8.45
N GLY A 122 7.81 -18.17 -8.51
CA GLY A 122 6.87 -17.93 -7.41
C GLY A 122 5.87 -16.79 -7.57
N ALA A 123 6.02 -15.86 -8.52
CA ALA A 123 5.07 -14.73 -8.70
C ALA A 123 3.67 -15.23 -9.07
N ALA A 124 3.56 -16.08 -10.11
CA ALA A 124 2.31 -16.73 -10.47
C ALA A 124 1.69 -17.58 -9.35
N LYS A 125 2.51 -18.19 -8.47
CA LYS A 125 2.02 -18.97 -7.31
C LYS A 125 1.48 -18.04 -6.22
N ALA A 126 2.18 -16.94 -5.93
CA ALA A 126 1.75 -15.92 -4.98
C ALA A 126 0.46 -15.22 -5.44
N ARG A 127 0.33 -14.92 -6.74
CA ARG A 127 -0.89 -14.36 -7.35
C ARG A 127 -2.06 -15.33 -7.26
N ARG A 128 -1.86 -16.60 -7.63
CA ARG A 128 -2.89 -17.64 -7.47
C ARG A 128 -3.34 -17.81 -6.02
N ARG A 129 -2.42 -17.72 -5.06
CA ARG A 129 -2.76 -17.70 -3.64
C ARG A 129 -3.57 -16.47 -3.25
N SER A 130 -3.21 -15.30 -3.76
CA SER A 130 -3.93 -14.03 -3.48
C SER A 130 -5.34 -14.01 -4.08
N ALA A 131 -5.52 -14.60 -5.26
CA ALA A 131 -6.82 -14.77 -5.91
C ALA A 131 -7.73 -15.80 -5.22
N ARG A 132 -7.18 -16.66 -4.34
CA ARG A 132 -7.92 -17.62 -3.51
C ARG A 132 -8.32 -17.05 -2.15
N LEU A 133 -7.91 -15.82 -1.82
CA LEU A 133 -8.38 -15.14 -0.62
C LEU A 133 -9.86 -14.77 -0.80
N THR A 134 -10.57 -14.66 0.32
CA THR A 134 -11.98 -14.28 0.34
C THR A 134 -12.14 -13.00 1.16
N PRO A 135 -12.40 -11.84 0.52
CA PRO A 135 -12.40 -11.62 -0.92
C PRO A 135 -10.96 -11.54 -1.48
N PRO A 136 -10.76 -11.71 -2.79
CA PRO A 136 -9.42 -11.72 -3.40
C PRO A 136 -8.72 -10.37 -3.21
N LEU A 137 -7.39 -10.40 -3.11
CA LEU A 137 -6.58 -9.17 -3.04
C LEU A 137 -6.53 -8.52 -4.43
N GLY A 138 -6.91 -7.24 -4.54
CA GLY A 138 -6.88 -6.49 -5.79
C GLY A 138 -5.46 -6.23 -6.30
N LEU A 139 -5.30 -5.89 -7.59
CA LEU A 139 -3.98 -5.64 -8.19
C LEU A 139 -3.22 -4.50 -7.52
N ASP A 140 -3.92 -3.42 -7.16
CA ASP A 140 -3.32 -2.27 -6.45
C ASP A 140 -2.77 -2.67 -5.08
N ALA A 141 -3.56 -3.44 -4.32
CA ALA A 141 -3.16 -3.95 -3.01
C ALA A 141 -1.98 -4.93 -3.11
N GLN A 142 -1.97 -5.80 -4.14
CA GLN A 142 -0.83 -6.69 -4.43
C GLN A 142 0.43 -5.89 -4.79
N ALA A 143 0.30 -4.87 -5.63
CA ALA A 143 1.41 -4.01 -6.05
C ALA A 143 1.96 -3.20 -4.88
N ALA A 144 1.10 -2.66 -4.02
CA ALA A 144 1.49 -1.94 -2.82
C ALA A 144 2.24 -2.84 -1.83
N TYR A 145 1.75 -4.07 -1.59
CA TYR A 145 2.43 -5.06 -0.77
C TYR A 145 3.79 -5.48 -1.34
N GLU A 146 3.85 -5.69 -2.66
CA GLU A 146 5.08 -6.03 -3.36
C GLU A 146 6.10 -4.86 -3.27
N ALA A 147 5.63 -3.63 -3.38
CA ALA A 147 6.43 -2.42 -3.27
C ALA A 147 6.93 -2.20 -1.83
N SER A 148 6.11 -2.44 -0.81
CA SER A 148 6.52 -2.30 0.59
C SER A 148 7.58 -3.31 0.99
N LEU A 149 7.49 -4.55 0.51
CA LEU A 149 8.53 -5.56 0.71
C LEU A 149 9.86 -5.12 0.09
N ARG A 150 9.81 -4.62 -1.15
CA ARG A 150 11.01 -4.11 -1.83
C ARG A 150 11.58 -2.88 -1.17
N LEU A 151 10.73 -2.01 -0.62
CA LEU A 151 11.16 -0.85 0.17
C LEU A 151 11.93 -1.31 1.42
N ALA A 152 11.42 -2.31 2.16
CA ALA A 152 12.12 -2.88 3.32
C ALA A 152 13.51 -3.43 2.93
N LEU A 153 13.58 -4.19 1.82
CA LEU A 153 14.85 -4.71 1.29
C LEU A 153 15.79 -3.59 0.82
N ALA A 154 15.26 -2.54 0.21
CA ALA A 154 16.02 -1.38 -0.23
C ALA A 154 16.59 -0.60 0.97
N ARG A 155 15.83 -0.49 2.06
CA ARG A 155 16.24 0.09 3.35
C ARG A 155 17.15 -0.81 4.17
N ARG A 156 17.46 -2.03 3.69
CA ARG A 156 18.29 -3.05 4.37
C ARG A 156 17.71 -3.48 5.72
N GLU A 157 16.38 -3.51 5.81
CA GLU A 157 15.69 -3.98 7.00
C GLU A 157 15.61 -5.51 7.03
N ARG A 158 15.51 -6.07 8.24
CA ARG A 158 15.52 -7.52 8.45
C ARG A 158 14.14 -8.14 8.28
N GLU A 159 13.08 -7.36 8.33
CA GLU A 159 11.69 -7.80 8.37
C GLU A 159 10.82 -6.86 7.53
N HIS A 160 9.73 -7.39 6.98
CA HIS A 160 8.69 -6.58 6.34
C HIS A 160 7.62 -6.23 7.35
N ARG A 161 7.46 -4.92 7.61
CA ARG A 161 6.69 -4.38 8.73
C ARG A 161 5.61 -3.38 8.26
N PRO A 162 4.56 -3.10 9.07
CA PRO A 162 3.44 -2.22 8.69
C PRO A 162 3.84 -0.83 8.18
N GLU A 163 4.89 -0.23 8.73
CA GLU A 163 5.41 1.08 8.32
C GLU A 163 5.90 1.09 6.87
N HIS A 164 6.46 -0.02 6.38
CA HIS A 164 6.84 -0.15 4.98
C HIS A 164 5.62 -0.13 4.07
N LEU A 165 4.53 -0.77 4.51
CA LEU A 165 3.26 -0.76 3.79
C LEU A 165 2.64 0.64 3.78
N ALA A 166 2.63 1.32 4.92
CA ALA A 166 2.14 2.70 5.03
C ALA A 166 2.92 3.67 4.12
N LEU A 167 4.25 3.58 4.12
CA LEU A 167 5.12 4.38 3.26
C LEU A 167 4.87 4.09 1.77
N ALA A 168 4.79 2.81 1.37
CA ALA A 168 4.58 2.44 -0.02
C ALA A 168 3.18 2.86 -0.53
N LEU A 169 2.12 2.64 0.28
CA LEU A 169 0.77 3.08 -0.05
C LEU A 169 0.71 4.60 -0.24
N THR A 170 1.23 5.37 0.72
CA THR A 170 1.15 6.84 0.69
C THR A 170 2.00 7.46 -0.44
N ALA A 171 3.16 6.86 -0.73
CA ALA A 171 4.09 7.37 -1.74
C ALA A 171 3.77 6.94 -3.18
N LEU A 172 3.12 5.79 -3.38
CA LEU A 172 2.97 5.19 -4.70
C LEU A 172 1.52 5.08 -5.16
N ASP A 173 0.58 4.78 -4.26
CA ASP A 173 -0.74 4.28 -4.66
C ASP A 173 -1.72 5.43 -4.99
N PRO A 174 -2.20 5.54 -6.24
CA PRO A 174 -3.16 6.58 -6.62
C PRO A 174 -4.50 6.44 -5.93
N GLY A 175 -4.94 5.21 -5.66
CA GLY A 175 -6.18 4.95 -4.92
C GLY A 175 -6.10 5.49 -3.50
N VAL A 176 -4.97 5.27 -2.81
CA VAL A 176 -4.71 5.85 -1.49
C VAL A 176 -4.64 7.37 -1.56
N ALA A 177 -4.00 7.95 -2.57
CA ALA A 177 -4.00 9.41 -2.72
C ALA A 177 -5.41 9.97 -2.93
N TRP A 178 -6.27 9.27 -3.69
CA TRP A 178 -7.67 9.62 -3.82
C TRP A 178 -8.41 9.52 -2.49
N VAL A 179 -8.22 8.43 -1.73
CA VAL A 179 -8.84 8.24 -0.41
C VAL A 179 -8.44 9.35 0.56
N LEU A 180 -7.14 9.66 0.64
CA LEU A 180 -6.63 10.72 1.51
C LEU A 180 -7.19 12.08 1.10
N LYS A 181 -7.25 12.39 -0.20
CA LYS A 181 -7.86 13.62 -0.69
C LYS A 181 -9.35 13.70 -0.34
N THR A 182 -10.10 12.62 -0.53
CA THR A 182 -11.52 12.53 -0.18
C THR A 182 -11.75 12.69 1.32
N ALA A 183 -10.83 12.19 2.15
CA ALA A 183 -10.83 12.36 3.59
C ALA A 183 -10.30 13.74 4.07
N GLY A 184 -9.91 14.64 3.16
CA GLY A 184 -9.36 15.96 3.50
C GLY A 184 -7.95 15.94 4.11
N VAL A 185 -7.19 14.87 3.89
CA VAL A 185 -5.85 14.67 4.44
C VAL A 185 -4.78 15.18 3.48
N ASP A 186 -3.86 16.00 4.00
CA ASP A 186 -2.65 16.37 3.29
C ASP A 186 -1.69 15.17 3.22
N ARG A 187 -1.65 14.55 2.03
CA ARG A 187 -0.83 13.37 1.74
C ARG A 187 0.66 13.67 1.85
N GLU A 188 1.11 14.87 1.46
CA GLU A 188 2.54 15.20 1.46
C GLU A 188 3.05 15.39 2.88
N ALA A 189 2.28 16.11 3.71
CA ALA A 189 2.55 16.23 5.13
C ALA A 189 2.53 14.87 5.85
N LEU A 190 1.55 14.02 5.54
CA LEU A 190 1.48 12.66 6.08
C LEU A 190 2.69 11.81 5.68
N LEU A 191 3.11 11.86 4.40
CA LEU A 191 4.27 11.10 3.94
C LEU A 191 5.56 11.57 4.60
N ALA A 192 5.72 12.88 4.78
CA ALA A 192 6.86 13.46 5.47
C ALA A 192 6.93 13.01 6.95
N ASP A 193 5.80 13.00 7.66
CA ASP A 193 5.73 12.57 9.06
C ASP A 193 5.96 11.05 9.21
N LEU A 194 5.40 10.23 8.30
CA LEU A 194 5.72 8.80 8.24
C LEU A 194 7.23 8.56 8.00
N ALA A 195 7.84 9.31 7.08
CA ALA A 195 9.26 9.20 6.79
C ALA A 195 10.14 9.61 8.00
N ALA A 196 9.75 10.68 8.69
CA ALA A 196 10.43 11.17 9.88
C ALA A 196 10.28 10.22 11.08
N THR A 197 9.10 9.63 11.26
CA THR A 197 8.80 8.68 12.34
C THR A 197 9.51 7.34 12.12
N PHE A 198 9.65 6.91 10.86
CA PHE A 198 10.26 5.63 10.50
C PHE A 198 11.49 5.82 9.60
N PRO A 199 12.58 6.45 10.11
CA PRO A 199 13.79 6.63 9.33
C PRO A 199 14.45 5.27 9.06
N PRO A 200 15.16 5.10 7.94
CA PRO A 200 15.85 3.85 7.66
C PRO A 200 17.01 3.63 8.64
N PRO A 201 17.39 2.36 8.88
CA PRO A 201 18.35 2.02 9.93
C PRO A 201 19.74 2.64 9.67
N ARG A 202 20.23 3.41 10.65
CA ARG A 202 21.56 4.06 10.62
C ARG A 202 22.67 3.25 11.30
N ARG A 203 22.38 2.02 11.72
CA ARG A 203 23.25 1.22 12.62
C ARG A 203 24.60 0.82 12.02
N ASN A 204 24.77 0.88 10.69
CA ASN A 204 26.03 0.48 10.04
C ASN A 204 26.36 1.45 8.88
N PRO A 205 27.54 2.10 8.90
CA PRO A 205 27.94 3.04 7.84
C PRO A 205 28.04 2.36 6.47
N LEU A 206 28.49 1.10 6.40
CA LEU A 206 28.56 0.34 5.14
C LEU A 206 27.17 0.13 4.53
N LEU A 207 26.16 -0.16 5.35
CA LEU A 207 24.78 -0.29 4.88
C LEU A 207 24.22 1.06 4.42
N THR A 208 24.70 2.17 4.97
CA THR A 208 24.30 3.52 4.55
C THR A 208 24.90 3.87 3.18
N VAL A 209 26.19 3.58 2.98
CA VAL A 209 26.87 3.75 1.68
C VAL A 209 26.24 2.84 0.62
N ASP A 210 26.02 1.56 0.93
CA ASP A 210 25.36 0.63 0.01
C ASP A 210 23.98 1.14 -0.44
N ARG A 211 23.16 1.63 0.51
CA ARG A 211 21.88 2.29 0.18
C ARG A 211 22.09 3.43 -0.80
N GLY A 212 23.09 4.26 -0.57
CA GLY A 212 23.50 5.34 -1.47
C GLY A 212 23.86 4.88 -2.89
N ILE A 213 24.64 3.82 -3.06
CA ILE A 213 25.11 3.37 -4.38
C ILE A 213 23.96 2.79 -5.21
N GLY A 214 23.12 1.95 -4.59
CA GLY A 214 22.05 1.23 -5.30
C GLY A 214 20.68 1.91 -5.35
N HIS A 215 20.47 3.06 -4.69
CA HIS A 215 19.10 3.62 -4.56
C HIS A 215 18.48 4.01 -5.90
N ARG A 216 19.27 4.46 -6.88
CA ARG A 216 18.76 4.86 -8.20
C ARG A 216 18.11 3.70 -8.94
N VAL A 217 18.80 2.55 -8.95
CA VAL A 217 18.28 1.34 -9.59
C VAL A 217 17.08 0.79 -8.81
N ARG A 218 17.17 0.77 -7.48
CA ARG A 218 16.10 0.25 -6.61
C ARG A 218 14.80 1.06 -6.71
N HIS A 219 14.85 2.40 -6.69
CA HIS A 219 13.62 3.19 -6.83
C HIS A 219 13.00 3.02 -8.23
N ARG A 220 13.81 3.00 -9.29
CA ARG A 220 13.30 2.79 -10.67
C ARG A 220 12.66 1.42 -10.83
N ASP A 221 13.24 0.37 -10.25
CA ASP A 221 12.63 -0.97 -10.27
C ASP A 221 11.31 -1.01 -9.49
N LEU A 222 11.24 -0.36 -8.33
CA LEU A 222 10.02 -0.21 -7.55
C LEU A 222 8.89 0.44 -8.36
N VAL A 223 9.14 1.64 -8.90
CA VAL A 223 8.16 2.39 -9.71
C VAL A 223 7.75 1.55 -10.92
N ARG A 224 8.72 1.09 -11.72
CA ARG A 224 8.46 0.33 -12.95
C ARG A 224 7.63 -0.92 -12.71
N ARG A 225 7.82 -1.62 -11.57
CA ARG A 225 7.04 -2.83 -11.25
C ARG A 225 5.65 -2.50 -10.75
N TYR A 226 5.52 -1.48 -9.91
CA TYR A 226 4.23 -1.00 -9.46
C TYR A 226 3.37 -0.62 -10.68
N GLU A 227 3.86 0.28 -11.53
CA GLU A 227 3.16 0.74 -12.73
C GLU A 227 2.88 -0.40 -13.72
N ARG A 228 3.78 -1.38 -13.84
CA ARG A 228 3.53 -2.56 -14.68
C ARG A 228 2.39 -3.43 -14.15
N THR A 229 2.27 -3.56 -12.84
CA THR A 229 1.25 -4.41 -12.21
C THR A 229 -0.10 -3.72 -12.20
N THR A 230 -0.15 -2.42 -11.89
CA THR A 230 -1.41 -1.66 -11.76
C THR A 230 -1.84 -1.01 -13.07
N GLY A 231 -0.90 -0.73 -13.99
CA GLY A 231 -1.14 0.09 -15.17
C GLY A 231 -1.27 1.59 -14.87
N ARG A 232 -1.03 2.03 -13.63
CA ARG A 232 -1.21 3.42 -13.18
C ARG A 232 0.13 4.06 -12.81
N ALA A 233 0.27 5.34 -13.13
CA ALA A 233 1.41 6.15 -12.69
C ALA A 233 1.41 6.30 -11.17
N VAL A 234 2.60 6.25 -10.56
CA VAL A 234 2.73 6.44 -9.11
C VAL A 234 2.51 7.90 -8.68
N THR A 235 2.10 8.12 -7.44
CA THR A 235 1.76 9.47 -6.93
C THR A 235 2.97 10.33 -6.57
N SER A 236 4.06 9.74 -6.06
CA SER A 236 5.28 10.47 -5.68
C SER A 236 6.54 9.62 -5.87
N ALA A 237 6.89 9.37 -7.14
CA ALA A 237 8.13 8.67 -7.50
C ALA A 237 9.38 9.31 -6.84
N ASP A 238 9.41 10.63 -6.77
CA ASP A 238 10.55 11.41 -6.28
C ASP A 238 10.76 11.33 -4.76
N ALA A 239 9.76 10.85 -4.01
CA ALA A 239 9.90 10.62 -2.57
C ALA A 239 10.71 9.34 -2.27
N LEU A 240 10.69 8.33 -3.16
CA LEU A 240 11.35 7.03 -2.91
C LEU A 240 12.86 7.13 -2.63
N PRO A 241 13.65 7.93 -3.38
CA PRO A 241 15.07 8.15 -3.04
C PRO A 241 15.31 8.62 -1.61
N ALA A 242 14.44 9.46 -1.06
CA ALA A 242 14.52 9.92 0.33
C ALA A 242 14.12 8.78 1.29
N LEU A 243 13.02 8.07 1.03
CA LEU A 243 12.57 6.95 1.86
C LEU A 243 13.58 5.80 1.97
N ILE A 244 14.39 5.58 0.93
CA ILE A 244 15.44 4.54 0.93
C ILE A 244 16.68 4.99 1.72
N ARG A 245 17.07 6.27 1.58
CA ARG A 245 18.35 6.78 2.12
C ARG A 245 18.21 7.32 3.54
N GLY A 246 17.09 7.95 3.86
CA GLY A 246 16.88 8.70 5.11
C GLY A 246 17.44 10.09 4.96
#